data_AF-A0A7Y5QG27-F1
#
_entry.id   AF-A0A7Y5QG27-F1
#
_cell.length_a   1.000
_cell.length_b   1.000
_cell.length_c   1.000
_cell.angle_alpha   90.00
_cell.angle_beta   90.00
_cell.angle_gamma   90.00
#
_symmetry.space_group_name_H-M   'P 1'
#
loop_
_entity.id
_entity.type
_entity.pdbx_description
1 polymer ?
#
loop_
_entity_poly.entity_id
_entity_poly.type
_entity_poly.pdbx_seq_one_letter_code
_entity_poly.pdbx_strand_id
1 'polypeptide(L)'
;AAVSSALTADSGFAALMGCPLVGAPFPGAVAAQAFERGSMIYVQGPPNVIYVLTLDGRFRRYDDTWTAGSDPESGGESPPLGLIEPKRGFGKVWRTFPDVRALLGWAINEEVGATSSTLPFERGRAINVPQRGEFFLLAEDPGGLTGSWRGIAGAF
;
A
#
# COMPACT_ATOMS: atom_id res chain seq x y z
N ALA A 1 20.40 -2.73 4.87
CA ALA A 1 21.00 -1.50 5.44
C ALA A 1 20.01 -0.33 5.45
N ALA A 2 19.38 -0.01 4.31
CA ALA A 2 18.47 1.15 4.19
C ALA A 2 17.31 1.15 5.21
N VAL A 3 16.62 0.02 5.42
CA VAL A 3 15.54 -0.09 6.43
C VAL A 3 16.05 0.22 7.84
N SER A 4 17.20 -0.34 8.22
CA SER A 4 17.79 -0.07 9.53
C SER A 4 18.14 1.40 9.70
N SER A 5 18.73 2.04 8.68
CA SER A 5 19.06 3.47 8.72
C SER A 5 17.81 4.34 8.86
N ALA A 6 16.74 4.02 8.14
CA ALA A 6 15.47 4.74 8.25
C ALA A 6 14.86 4.61 9.65
N LEU A 7 14.88 3.41 10.23
CA LEU A 7 14.37 3.16 11.59
C LEU A 7 15.23 3.80 12.68
N THR A 8 16.54 3.90 12.49
CA THR A 8 17.41 4.65 13.41
C THR A 8 17.12 6.16 13.36
N ALA A 9 16.75 6.69 12.19
CA ALA A 9 16.38 8.10 12.04
C ALA A 9 15.00 8.45 12.66
N ASP A 10 14.09 7.48 12.74
CA ASP A 10 12.76 7.62 13.37
C ASP A 10 12.56 6.54 14.45
N SER A 11 13.21 6.73 15.61
CA SER A 11 13.15 5.77 16.71
C SER A 11 11.74 5.58 17.28
N GLY A 12 10.89 6.61 17.17
CA GLY A 12 9.48 6.51 17.55
C GLY A 12 8.73 5.52 16.67
N PHE A 13 8.93 5.60 15.34
CA PHE A 13 8.34 4.66 14.40
C PHE A 13 8.95 3.25 14.53
N ALA A 14 10.25 3.15 14.80
CA ALA A 14 10.90 1.87 15.11
C ALA A 14 10.25 1.17 16.32
N ALA A 15 9.95 1.93 17.39
CA ALA A 15 9.25 1.39 18.55
C ALA A 15 7.82 0.92 18.24
N LEU A 16 7.15 1.46 17.21
CA LEU A 16 5.84 0.98 16.77
C LEU A 16 5.94 -0.34 16.01
N MET A 17 6.93 -0.48 15.12
CA MET A 17 7.10 -1.69 14.31
C MET A 17 7.66 -2.89 15.11
N GLY A 18 8.44 -2.64 16.16
CA GLY A 18 9.17 -3.69 16.88
C GLY A 18 10.39 -4.20 16.10
N CYS A 19 10.82 -5.41 16.41
CA CYS A 19 11.99 -6.02 15.77
C CYS A 19 11.65 -6.59 14.38
N PRO A 20 12.60 -6.58 13.43
CA PRO A 20 12.45 -7.33 12.19
C PRO A 20 12.37 -8.83 12.50
N LEU A 21 11.46 -9.54 11.85
CA LEU A 21 11.40 -10.99 11.99
C LEU A 21 12.60 -11.62 11.29
N VAL A 22 13.14 -12.68 11.88
CA VAL A 22 14.31 -13.39 11.36
C VAL A 22 13.99 -14.00 9.99
N GLY A 23 14.78 -13.67 8.98
CA GLY A 23 14.63 -14.20 7.63
C GLY A 23 15.11 -13.22 6.56
N ALA A 24 15.23 -13.70 5.33
CA ALA A 24 15.40 -12.83 4.18
C ALA A 24 14.07 -12.15 3.83
N PRO A 25 14.09 -10.95 3.22
CA PRO A 25 12.88 -10.36 2.63
C PRO A 25 12.21 -11.35 1.66
N PHE A 26 10.89 -11.44 1.75
CA PHE A 26 10.09 -12.32 0.91
C PHE A 26 9.84 -11.67 -0.45
N PRO A 27 10.14 -12.35 -1.57
CA PRO A 27 9.82 -11.82 -2.90
C PRO A 27 8.31 -11.92 -3.16
N GLY A 28 7.80 -11.01 -3.98
CA GLY A 28 6.40 -11.03 -4.43
C GLY A 28 6.12 -9.97 -5.48
N ALA A 29 4.89 -9.92 -5.96
CA ALA A 29 4.39 -8.82 -6.77
C ALA A 29 3.89 -7.66 -5.88
N VAL A 30 4.06 -6.45 -6.38
CA VAL A 30 3.49 -5.23 -5.81
C VAL A 30 2.84 -4.43 -6.94
N ALA A 31 1.79 -3.67 -6.65
CA ALA A 31 1.30 -2.65 -7.56
C ALA A 31 1.02 -1.38 -6.78
N ALA A 32 1.10 -0.23 -7.44
CA ALA A 32 0.85 1.05 -6.81
C ALA A 32 0.07 1.96 -7.76
N GLN A 33 -0.83 2.75 -7.18
CA GLN A 33 -1.58 3.78 -7.90
C GLN A 33 -1.68 5.03 -7.04
N ALA A 34 -1.44 6.20 -7.65
CA ALA A 34 -1.56 7.48 -6.98
C ALA A 34 -2.99 8.02 -7.10
N PHE A 35 -3.46 8.63 -6.03
CA PHE A 35 -4.76 9.29 -5.93
C PHE A 35 -4.57 10.74 -5.53
N GLU A 36 -5.60 11.57 -5.74
CA GLU A 36 -5.58 13.01 -5.40
C GLU A 36 -5.06 13.28 -3.99
N ARG A 37 -5.41 12.43 -3.03
CA ARG A 37 -5.11 12.59 -1.60
C ARG A 37 -4.57 11.32 -0.95
N GLY A 38 -3.75 10.57 -1.69
CA GLY A 38 -3.07 9.40 -1.13
C GLY A 38 -2.60 8.40 -2.18
N SER A 39 -2.52 7.15 -1.79
CA SER A 39 -2.13 6.07 -2.70
C SER A 39 -2.78 4.75 -2.29
N MET A 40 -2.94 3.84 -3.24
CA MET A 40 -3.14 2.43 -2.93
C MET A 40 -1.91 1.63 -3.32
N ILE A 41 -1.60 0.62 -2.51
CA ILE A 41 -0.52 -0.34 -2.76
C ILE A 41 -1.06 -1.74 -2.60
N TYR A 42 -1.00 -2.54 -3.66
CA TYR A 42 -1.27 -3.96 -3.65
C TYR A 42 0.02 -4.69 -3.26
N VAL A 43 -0.08 -5.68 -2.38
CA VAL A 43 1.02 -6.56 -2.00
C VAL A 43 0.56 -8.00 -2.12
N GLN A 44 1.31 -8.79 -2.89
CA GLN A 44 1.07 -10.22 -3.02
C GLN A 44 1.35 -10.94 -1.70
N GLY A 45 0.49 -11.88 -1.34
CA GLY A 45 0.69 -12.76 -0.18
C GLY A 45 -0.42 -13.80 -0.03
N PRO A 46 -0.43 -14.54 1.08
CA PRO A 46 -1.61 -15.24 1.57
C PRO A 46 -2.21 -14.51 2.79
N PRO A 47 -3.29 -13.71 2.64
CA PRO A 47 -3.95 -13.32 1.39
C PRO A 47 -3.21 -12.18 0.67
N ASN A 48 -3.63 -11.90 -0.57
CA ASN A 48 -3.29 -10.66 -1.27
C ASN A 48 -3.98 -9.48 -0.59
N VAL A 49 -3.30 -8.34 -0.51
CA VAL A 49 -3.78 -7.20 0.28
C VAL A 49 -3.60 -5.89 -0.46
N ILE A 50 -4.49 -4.94 -0.18
CA ILE A 50 -4.42 -3.56 -0.64
C ILE A 50 -4.31 -2.66 0.59
N TYR A 51 -3.23 -1.87 0.64
CA TYR A 51 -3.05 -0.79 1.60
C TYR A 51 -3.53 0.51 0.98
N VAL A 52 -4.50 1.16 1.64
CA VAL A 52 -4.91 2.53 1.40
C VAL A 52 -4.06 3.43 2.27
N LEU A 53 -3.16 4.21 1.67
CA LEU A 53 -2.28 5.15 2.34
C LEU A 53 -2.83 6.57 2.24
N THR A 54 -3.16 7.19 3.37
CA THR A 54 -3.69 8.55 3.44
C THR A 54 -2.60 9.57 3.79
N LEU A 55 -2.79 10.83 3.39
CA LEU A 55 -1.79 11.90 3.56
C LEU A 55 -1.45 12.24 5.01
N ASP A 56 -2.30 11.87 5.96
CA ASP A 56 -2.06 12.02 7.40
C ASP A 56 -1.09 10.96 7.97
N GLY A 57 -0.48 10.13 7.09
CA GLY A 57 0.46 9.10 7.50
C GLY A 57 -0.21 7.86 8.08
N ARG A 58 -1.52 7.69 7.88
CA ARG A 58 -2.28 6.50 8.29
C ARG A 58 -2.55 5.56 7.13
N PHE A 59 -2.71 4.29 7.43
CA PHE A 59 -3.14 3.31 6.44
C PHE A 59 -4.34 2.50 6.92
N ARG A 60 -5.04 1.95 5.94
CA ARG A 60 -6.02 0.87 6.13
C ARG A 60 -5.69 -0.28 5.19
N ARG A 61 -5.86 -1.50 5.67
CA ARG A 61 -5.59 -2.73 4.93
C ARG A 61 -6.91 -3.39 4.57
N TYR A 62 -7.04 -3.75 3.31
CA TYR A 62 -8.15 -4.52 2.76
C TYR A 62 -7.60 -5.78 2.12
N ASP A 63 -8.31 -6.89 2.23
CA ASP A 63 -7.98 -8.08 1.43
C ASP A 63 -8.39 -7.81 -0.03
N ASP A 64 -7.51 -8.16 -0.96
CA ASP A 64 -7.84 -8.06 -2.38
C ASP A 64 -8.71 -9.25 -2.80
N THR A 65 -9.98 -8.96 -3.01
CA THR A 65 -11.00 -9.94 -3.42
C THR A 65 -11.36 -9.82 -4.90
N TRP A 66 -10.63 -9.01 -5.67
CA TRP A 66 -10.89 -8.88 -7.10
C TRP A 66 -10.36 -10.10 -7.86
N THR A 67 -11.20 -10.68 -8.70
CA THR A 67 -10.87 -11.87 -9.50
C THR A 67 -11.05 -11.58 -10.99
N ALA A 68 -9.95 -11.68 -11.75
CA ALA A 68 -9.96 -11.47 -13.19
C ALA A 68 -10.97 -12.39 -13.90
N GLY A 69 -11.76 -11.82 -14.81
CA GLY A 69 -12.79 -12.52 -15.57
C GLY A 69 -14.09 -12.79 -14.82
N SER A 70 -14.12 -12.61 -13.48
CA SER A 70 -15.34 -12.70 -12.67
C SER A 70 -15.84 -11.32 -12.24
N ASP A 71 -14.95 -10.49 -11.72
CA ASP A 71 -15.27 -9.13 -11.31
C ASP A 71 -15.10 -8.14 -12.49
N PRO A 72 -15.93 -7.09 -12.56
CA PRO A 72 -15.74 -6.06 -13.57
C PRO A 72 -14.42 -5.31 -13.36
N GLU A 73 -13.78 -4.93 -14.47
CA GLU A 73 -12.54 -4.13 -14.46
C GLU A 73 -12.78 -2.73 -13.87
N SER A 74 -13.95 -2.13 -14.14
CA SER A 74 -14.34 -0.79 -13.68
C SER A 74 -15.84 -0.71 -13.37
N GLY A 75 -16.26 0.36 -12.70
CA GLY A 75 -17.65 0.71 -12.48
C GLY A 75 -18.25 1.56 -13.61
N GLY A 76 -17.42 2.10 -14.52
CA GLY A 76 -17.89 2.97 -15.59
C GLY A 76 -18.16 4.39 -15.12
N GLU A 77 -17.46 4.81 -14.07
CA GLU A 77 -17.59 6.12 -13.46
C GLU A 77 -16.92 7.18 -14.35
N SER A 78 -17.48 8.40 -14.37
CA SER A 78 -16.96 9.51 -15.18
C SER A 78 -16.07 10.42 -14.32
N PRO A 79 -14.73 10.30 -14.40
CA PRO A 79 -13.83 11.14 -13.64
C PRO A 79 -13.82 12.59 -14.17
N PRO A 80 -13.49 13.58 -13.31
CA PRO A 80 -13.15 14.93 -13.76
C PRO A 80 -11.96 14.94 -14.74
N LEU A 81 -11.79 16.05 -15.47
CA LEU A 81 -10.70 16.21 -16.44
C LEU A 81 -9.33 15.97 -15.78
N GLY A 82 -8.52 15.10 -16.40
CA GLY A 82 -7.16 14.79 -15.94
C GLY A 82 -7.09 13.73 -14.84
N LEU A 83 -8.21 13.15 -14.45
CA LEU A 83 -8.30 12.06 -13.47
C LEU A 83 -8.87 10.80 -14.13
N ILE A 84 -8.69 9.65 -13.48
CA ILE A 84 -9.19 8.37 -13.98
C ILE A 84 -9.96 7.61 -12.89
N GLU A 85 -10.89 6.76 -13.32
CA GLU A 85 -11.48 5.76 -12.44
C GLU A 85 -10.44 4.67 -12.13
N PRO A 86 -10.15 4.37 -10.85
CA PRO A 86 -9.33 3.21 -10.51
C PRO A 86 -10.00 1.90 -10.96
N LYS A 87 -9.19 0.97 -11.45
CA LYS A 87 -9.64 -0.31 -12.01
C LYS A 87 -9.28 -1.48 -11.08
N ARG A 88 -9.83 -2.66 -11.37
CA ARG A 88 -9.48 -3.95 -10.74
C ARG A 88 -9.58 -3.89 -9.22
N GLY A 89 -8.60 -4.45 -8.49
CA GLY A 89 -8.58 -4.50 -7.02
C GLY A 89 -8.69 -3.13 -6.37
N PHE A 90 -7.89 -2.15 -6.83
CA PHE A 90 -7.97 -0.77 -6.33
C PHE A 90 -9.35 -0.15 -6.59
N GLY A 91 -9.88 -0.34 -7.80
CA GLY A 91 -11.22 0.09 -8.17
C GLY A 91 -12.32 -0.55 -7.33
N LYS A 92 -12.20 -1.85 -7.03
CA LYS A 92 -13.15 -2.58 -6.18
C LYS A 92 -13.15 -2.00 -4.77
N VAL A 93 -11.99 -1.83 -4.13
CA VAL A 93 -11.88 -1.18 -2.81
C VAL A 93 -12.46 0.23 -2.85
N TRP A 94 -12.09 1.03 -3.85
CA TRP A 94 -12.55 2.42 -3.98
C TRP A 94 -14.07 2.55 -4.15
N ARG A 95 -14.70 1.66 -4.93
CA ARG A 95 -16.17 1.66 -5.13
C ARG A 95 -16.93 1.05 -3.96
N THR A 96 -16.38 0.01 -3.34
CA THR A 96 -17.04 -0.71 -2.23
C THR A 96 -17.05 0.09 -0.93
N PHE A 97 -16.03 0.91 -0.68
CA PHE A 97 -15.87 1.67 0.56
C PHE A 97 -15.97 3.19 0.29
N PRO A 98 -17.16 3.81 0.47
CA PRO A 98 -17.36 5.23 0.16
C PRO A 98 -16.44 6.18 0.94
N ASP A 99 -16.05 5.80 2.15
CA ASP A 99 -15.11 6.53 2.98
C ASP A 99 -13.67 6.52 2.41
N VAL A 100 -13.24 5.40 1.80
CA VAL A 100 -11.98 5.34 1.04
C VAL A 100 -12.03 6.28 -0.17
N ARG A 101 -13.13 6.26 -0.93
CA ARG A 101 -13.35 7.18 -2.05
C ARG A 101 -13.30 8.64 -1.61
N ALA A 102 -13.96 8.99 -0.51
CA ALA A 102 -13.95 10.34 0.02
C ALA A 102 -12.53 10.79 0.41
N LEU A 103 -11.78 9.92 1.10
CA LEU A 103 -10.43 10.22 1.57
C LEU A 103 -9.44 10.41 0.42
N LEU A 104 -9.39 9.45 -0.51
CA LEU A 104 -8.40 9.44 -1.58
C LEU A 104 -8.74 10.37 -2.74
N GLY A 105 -10.03 10.55 -3.05
CA GLY A 105 -10.45 11.15 -4.33
C GLY A 105 -10.25 10.20 -5.51
N TRP A 106 -10.11 10.72 -6.72
CA TRP A 106 -9.88 9.93 -7.93
C TRP A 106 -8.42 9.52 -8.10
N ALA A 107 -8.18 8.53 -8.96
CA ALA A 107 -6.83 8.16 -9.35
C ALA A 107 -6.26 9.21 -10.31
N ILE A 108 -4.97 9.49 -10.19
CA ILE A 108 -4.24 10.47 -11.03
C ILE A 108 -3.57 9.76 -12.22
N ASN A 109 -3.17 8.51 -12.02
CA ASN A 109 -2.49 7.69 -13.01
C ASN A 109 -2.97 6.24 -12.96
N GLU A 110 -2.64 5.47 -13.99
CA GLU A 110 -2.94 4.03 -14.03
C GLU A 110 -2.13 3.28 -12.96
N GLU A 111 -2.67 2.13 -12.54
CA GLU A 111 -1.96 1.19 -11.68
C GLU A 111 -0.70 0.66 -12.37
N VAL A 112 0.43 0.67 -11.66
CA VAL A 112 1.70 0.13 -12.14
C VAL A 112 2.18 -1.00 -11.24
N GLY A 113 2.32 -2.19 -11.82
CA GLY A 113 2.86 -3.39 -11.16
C GLY A 113 4.39 -3.49 -11.24
N ALA A 114 5.00 -4.16 -10.27
CA ALA A 114 6.43 -4.49 -10.23
C ALA A 114 6.69 -5.74 -9.39
N THR A 115 7.93 -6.25 -9.45
CA THR A 115 8.44 -7.20 -8.45
C THR A 115 8.89 -6.43 -7.21
N SER A 116 8.69 -7.03 -6.04
CA SER A 116 8.97 -6.44 -4.74
C SER A 116 9.62 -7.45 -3.81
N SER A 117 10.21 -6.92 -2.74
CA SER A 117 10.61 -7.66 -1.56
C SER A 117 9.97 -7.02 -0.33
N THR A 118 9.46 -7.86 0.57
CA THR A 118 8.80 -7.46 1.82
C THR A 118 9.57 -8.02 3.01
N LEU A 119 9.93 -7.17 3.97
CA LEU A 119 10.58 -7.56 5.22
C LEU A 119 9.58 -7.41 6.37
N PRO A 120 9.14 -8.52 7.00
CA PRO A 120 8.20 -8.44 8.12
C PRO A 120 8.88 -8.03 9.43
N PHE A 121 8.09 -7.40 10.29
CA PHE A 121 8.42 -7.00 11.66
C PHE A 121 7.39 -7.56 12.62
N GLU A 122 7.68 -7.54 13.93
CA GLU A 122 6.76 -7.98 14.97
C GLU A 122 5.38 -7.33 14.90
N ARG A 123 5.33 -6.04 14.52
CA ARG A 123 4.11 -5.23 14.42
C ARG A 123 4.11 -4.39 13.15
N GLY A 124 4.47 -5.01 12.02
CA GLY A 124 4.51 -4.29 10.77
C GLY A 124 5.31 -4.96 9.67
N ARG A 125 5.65 -4.18 8.66
CA ARG A 125 6.48 -4.62 7.53
C ARG A 125 7.11 -3.44 6.81
N ALA A 126 8.24 -3.70 6.17
CA ALA A 126 8.78 -2.86 5.12
C ALA A 126 8.44 -3.47 3.75
N ILE A 127 8.04 -2.66 2.77
CA ILE A 127 7.69 -3.12 1.40
C ILE A 127 8.42 -2.26 0.38
N ASN A 128 9.21 -2.87 -0.50
CA ASN A 128 9.78 -2.16 -1.64
C ASN A 128 8.72 -1.87 -2.71
N VAL A 129 8.75 -0.65 -3.26
CA VAL A 129 7.84 -0.23 -4.35
C VAL A 129 8.69 0.43 -5.44
N PRO A 130 9.43 -0.39 -6.22
CA PRO A 130 10.48 0.12 -7.10
C PRO A 130 9.96 1.02 -8.22
N GLN A 131 8.72 0.83 -8.69
CA GLN A 131 8.08 1.73 -9.66
C GLN A 131 7.88 3.15 -9.12
N ARG A 132 7.99 3.36 -7.80
CA ARG A 132 7.98 4.67 -7.15
C ARG A 132 9.38 5.11 -6.68
N GLY A 133 10.40 4.26 -6.81
CA GLY A 133 11.76 4.54 -6.33
C GLY A 133 11.86 4.68 -4.81
N GLU A 134 10.94 4.05 -4.06
CA GLU A 134 10.87 4.13 -2.60
C GLU A 134 10.44 2.81 -1.98
N PHE A 135 10.57 2.74 -0.67
CA PHE A 135 9.97 1.68 0.14
C PHE A 135 9.12 2.25 1.26
N PHE A 136 8.10 1.49 1.65
CA PHE A 136 7.18 1.88 2.72
C PHE A 136 7.50 1.10 3.99
N LEU A 137 7.54 1.81 5.11
CA LEU A 137 7.48 1.22 6.44
C LEU A 137 6.04 1.31 6.93
N LEU A 138 5.44 0.18 7.30
CA LEU A 138 4.08 0.09 7.83
C LEU A 138 4.15 -0.42 9.26
N ALA A 139 3.73 0.40 10.21
CA ALA A 139 3.55 0.00 11.61
C ALA A 139 2.08 -0.28 11.87
N GLU A 140 1.76 -1.53 12.24
CA GLU A 140 0.40 -2.03 12.41
C GLU A 140 -0.13 -1.72 13.83
N ASP A 141 -1.35 -1.20 13.90
CA ASP A 141 -2.10 -1.13 15.16
C ASP A 141 -2.58 -2.54 15.57
N PRO A 142 -3.03 -2.75 16.83
CA PRO A 142 -3.66 -4.01 17.23
C PRO A 142 -4.79 -4.43 16.26
N GLY A 143 -4.68 -5.64 15.73
CA GLY A 143 -5.60 -6.19 14.72
C GLY A 143 -5.12 -6.08 13.27
N GLY A 144 -4.07 -5.31 12.98
CA GLY A 144 -3.36 -5.33 11.69
C GLY A 144 -4.14 -4.78 10.49
N LEU A 145 -5.34 -4.23 10.70
CA LEU A 145 -6.18 -3.63 9.65
C LEU A 145 -5.94 -2.13 9.47
N THR A 146 -5.32 -1.49 10.47
CA THR A 146 -4.94 -0.08 10.41
C THR A 146 -3.54 0.11 10.93
N GLY A 147 -2.97 1.29 10.68
CA GLY A 147 -1.70 1.65 11.25
C GLY A 147 -1.16 2.96 10.69
N SER A 148 0.14 3.14 10.87
CA SER A 148 0.87 4.32 10.43
C SER A 148 1.89 3.92 9.37
N TRP A 149 2.22 4.84 8.45
CA TRP A 149 3.19 4.58 7.39
C TRP A 149 4.25 5.69 7.25
N ARG A 150 5.39 5.31 6.66
CA ARG A 150 6.45 6.22 6.17
C ARG A 150 6.88 5.77 4.78
N GLY A 151 7.06 6.70 3.85
CA GLY A 151 7.71 6.47 2.56
C GLY A 151 9.17 6.92 2.65
N ILE A 152 10.09 6.06 2.22
CA ILE A 152 11.53 6.30 2.28
C ILE A 152 12.11 6.08 0.89
N ALA A 153 12.79 7.08 0.35
CA ALA A 153 13.43 6.99 -0.96
C ALA A 153 14.50 5.87 -1.00
N GLY A 154 14.55 5.14 -2.12
CA GLY A 154 15.46 4.03 -2.35
C GLY A 154 14.79 2.66 -2.29
N ALA A 155 15.60 1.62 -2.13
CA ALA A 155 15.18 0.23 -2.04
C ALA A 155 16.00 -0.53 -1.00
N PHE A 156 15.56 -1.73 -0.62
CA PHE A 156 16.25 -2.59 0.34
C PHE A 156 16.25 -4.08 -0.01
#